data_AF-A0A0N0WYW7-F1
#
_entry.id   AF-A0A0N0WYW7-F1
#
_cell.length_a   1.000
_cell.length_b   1.000
_cell.length_c   1.000
_cell.angle_alpha   90.00
_cell.angle_beta   90.00
_cell.angle_gamma   90.00
#
_symmetry.space_group_name_H-M   'P 1'
#
loop_
_entity.id
_entity.type
_entity.pdbx_description
1 polymer ?
#
loop_
_entity_poly.entity_id
_entity_poly.type
_entity_poly.pdbx_seq_one_letter_code
_entity_poly.pdbx_strand_id
1 'polypeptide(L)' 'MQEQLDQLRLPKAVQGAISDLVRALEATSTRADVEAEGALQIEYIHGLETSRKLRPADAEALYIIFDDAVQARLQALSD' A
#
# COMPACT_ATOMS: atom_id res chain seq x y z
N MET A 1 -2.14 -5.80 -8.86
CA MET A 1 -1.75 -4.64 -8.03
C MET A 1 -1.57 -3.36 -8.87
N GLN A 2 -0.55 -3.23 -9.74
CA GLN A 2 -0.32 -1.99 -10.49
C GLN A 2 -1.56 -1.53 -11.30
N GLU A 3 -2.24 -2.46 -11.97
CA GLU A 3 -3.48 -2.17 -12.71
C GLU A 3 -4.63 -1.67 -11.83
N GLN A 4 -4.67 -2.03 -10.55
CA GLN A 4 -5.66 -1.53 -9.58
C GLN A 4 -5.29 -0.13 -9.11
N LEU A 5 -4.00 0.14 -8.89
CA LEU A 5 -3.49 1.47 -8.53
C LEU A 5 -3.71 2.49 -9.67
N ASP A 6 -3.55 2.07 -10.92
CA ASP A 6 -3.77 2.92 -12.10
C ASP A 6 -5.23 3.34 -12.28
N GLN A 7 -6.19 2.59 -11.70
CA GLN A 7 -7.60 2.95 -11.68
C GLN A 7 -7.90 4.06 -10.65
N LEU A 8 -7.03 4.24 -9.67
CA LEU A 8 -7.16 5.30 -8.68
C LEU A 8 -6.67 6.63 -9.27
N ARG A 9 -7.45 7.69 -9.09
CA ARG A 9 -7.09 9.04 -9.54
C ARG A 9 -6.17 9.73 -8.52
N LEU A 10 -5.06 9.07 -8.17
CA LEU A 10 -4.12 9.57 -7.17
C LEU A 10 -3.43 10.85 -7.65
N PRO A 11 -3.22 11.86 -6.78
CA PRO A 11 -2.39 13.00 -7.10
C PRO A 11 -0.96 12.56 -7.47
N LYS A 12 -0.30 13.24 -8.42
CA LYS A 12 1.08 12.91 -8.84
C LYS A 12 2.08 12.80 -7.67
N ALA A 13 1.93 13.67 -6.66
CA ALA A 13 2.77 13.67 -5.47
C ALA A 13 2.59 12.40 -4.61
N VAL A 14 1.43 11.74 -4.69
CA VAL A 14 1.11 10.50 -3.97
C VAL A 14 1.54 9.28 -4.78
N GLN A 15 1.41 9.31 -6.11
CA GLN A 15 1.75 8.19 -6.98
C GLN A 15 3.19 7.68 -6.79
N GLY A 16 4.16 8.58 -6.61
CA GLY A 16 5.56 8.22 -6.38
C GLY A 16 5.73 7.43 -5.08
N ALA A 17 5.23 7.97 -3.97
CA ALA A 17 5.32 7.32 -2.66
C ALA A 17 4.58 5.97 -2.62
N ILE A 18 3.41 5.87 -3.25
CA ILE A 18 2.68 4.61 -3.37
C ILE A 18 3.48 3.57 -4.16
N SER A 19 4.12 3.98 -5.26
CA SER A 19 4.99 3.11 -6.06
C SER A 19 6.20 2.62 -5.26
N ASP A 20 6.78 3.48 -4.42
CA ASP A 20 7.90 3.11 -3.55
C ASP A 20 7.48 2.11 -2.48
N LEU A 21 6.30 2.28 -1.86
CA LEU A 21 5.72 1.33 -0.90
C LEU A 21 5.44 -0.04 -1.54
N VAL A 22 4.95 -0.07 -2.79
CA VAL A 22 4.78 -1.34 -3.54
C VAL A 22 6.12 -2.05 -3.69
N ARG A 23 7.15 -1.34 -4.14
CA ARG A 23 8.49 -1.92 -4.34
C ARG A 23 9.11 -2.39 -3.02
N ALA A 24 8.91 -1.63 -1.94
CA ALA A 24 9.38 -2.00 -0.61
C ALA A 24 8.74 -3.32 -0.15
N LEU A 25 7.41 -3.45 -0.29
CA LEU A 25 6.68 -4.67 0.03
C LEU A 25 7.16 -5.87 -0.79
N GLU A 26 7.35 -5.69 -2.10
CA GLU A 26 7.84 -6.76 -2.99
C GLU A 26 9.26 -7.23 -2.63
N ALA A 27 10.09 -6.35 -2.07
CA ALA A 27 11.47 -6.64 -1.66
C ALA A 27 11.59 -7.33 -0.29
N THR A 28 10.55 -7.31 0.54
CA THR A 28 10.55 -7.95 1.87
C THR A 28 10.84 -9.45 1.77
N SER A 29 11.68 -10.01 2.63
CA SER A 29 12.06 -11.44 2.54
C SER A 29 11.72 -12.25 3.77
N THR A 30 11.17 -11.62 4.81
CA THR A 30 10.71 -12.28 6.03
C THR A 30 9.32 -11.81 6.39
N ARG A 31 8.59 -12.65 7.13
CA ARG A 31 7.28 -12.29 7.67
C ARG A 31 7.31 -10.99 8.50
N ALA A 32 8.35 -10.80 9.30
CA ALA A 32 8.52 -9.61 10.12
C ALA A 32 8.67 -8.35 9.26
N ASP A 33 9.42 -8.43 8.16
CA ASP A 33 9.58 -7.30 7.23
C ASP A 33 8.26 -6.94 6.55
N VAL A 34 7.47 -7.95 6.17
CA VAL A 34 6.14 -7.74 5.56
C VAL A 34 5.18 -7.05 6.52
N GLU A 35 5.14 -7.51 7.78
CA GLU A 35 4.28 -6.91 8.81
C GLU A 35 4.72 -5.47 9.13
N ALA A 36 6.02 -5.20 9.18
CA ALA A 36 6.55 -3.85 9.36
C ALA A 36 6.21 -2.92 8.20
N GLU A 37 6.38 -3.39 6.96
CA GLU A 37 6.05 -2.62 5.76
C GLU A 37 4.53 -2.37 5.66
N GLY A 38 3.69 -3.35 6.00
CA GLY A 38 2.24 -3.18 6.06
C GLY A 38 1.81 -2.09 7.06
N ALA A 39 2.48 -2.01 8.22
CA ALA A 39 2.22 -0.93 9.18
C ALA A 39 2.57 0.46 8.62
N LEU A 40 3.70 0.58 7.92
CA LEU A 40 4.10 1.84 7.26
C LEU A 40 3.10 2.27 6.19
N GLN A 41 2.57 1.32 5.41
CA GLN A 41 1.55 1.57 4.40
C GLN A 41 0.27 2.11 5.03
N ILE A 42 -0.21 1.50 6.12
CA ILE A 42 -1.40 1.95 6.85
C ILE A 42 -1.20 3.37 7.38
N GLU A 43 -0.07 3.64 8.04
CA GLU A 43 0.24 4.98 8.56
C GLU A 43 0.29 6.03 7.45
N TYR A 44 0.90 5.70 6.32
CA TYR A 44 1.00 6.60 5.18
C TYR A 44 -0.39 6.96 4.60
N ILE A 45 -1.23 5.94 4.34
CA ILE A 45 -2.59 6.15 3.80
C ILE A 45 -3.43 6.96 4.81
N HIS A 46 -3.33 6.64 6.09
CA HIS A 46 -4.02 7.38 7.15
C HIS A 46 -3.59 8.85 7.21
N GLY A 47 -2.29 9.12 7.03
CA GLY A 47 -1.76 10.48 6.93
C GLY A 47 -2.32 11.25 5.74
N LEU A 48 -2.48 10.61 4.58
CA LEU A 48 -3.08 11.22 3.39
C LEU A 48 -4.57 11.51 3.58
N GLU A 49 -5.31 10.58 4.20
CA GLU A 49 -6.73 10.70 4.49
C GLU A 49 -7.00 11.84 5.48
N THR A 50 -6.31 11.85 6.62
CA THR A 50 -6.48 12.87 7.67
C THR A 50 -6.03 14.26 7.22
N SER A 51 -5.02 14.35 6.35
CA SER A 51 -4.59 15.61 5.72
C SER A 51 -5.43 16.02 4.51
N ARG A 52 -6.48 15.24 4.16
CA ARG A 52 -7.37 15.47 3.00
C ARG A 52 -6.63 15.59 1.66
N LYS A 53 -5.45 14.97 1.56
CA LYS A 53 -4.69 14.86 0.31
C LYS A 53 -5.25 13.78 -0.62
N LEU A 54 -6.19 12.98 -0.12
CA LEU A 54 -6.84 11.91 -0.83
C LEU A 54 -8.36 11.95 -0.60
N ARG A 55 -9.14 11.48 -1.58
CA ARG A 55 -10.58 11.30 -1.40
C ARG A 55 -10.82 10.08 -0.52
N PRO A 56 -11.84 10.07 0.37
CA PRO A 56 -12.12 8.91 1.22
C PRO A 56 -12.24 7.58 0.45
N ALA A 57 -12.91 7.59 -0.70
CA ALA A 57 -13.05 6.41 -1.55
C ALA A 57 -11.71 5.91 -2.14
N ASP A 58 -10.77 6.81 -2.45
CA ASP A 58 -9.44 6.39 -2.89
C ASP A 58 -8.62 5.84 -1.70
N ALA A 59 -8.86 6.33 -0.47
CA ALA A 59 -8.13 5.87 0.72
C ALA A 59 -8.58 4.46 1.08
N GLU A 60 -9.89 4.25 1.12
CA GLU A 60 -10.50 2.93 1.27
C GLU A 60 -9.96 1.95 0.23
N ALA A 61 -9.94 2.33 -1.05
CA ALA A 61 -9.39 1.48 -2.10
C ALA A 61 -7.89 1.17 -1.90
N LEU A 62 -7.09 2.14 -1.46
CA LEU A 62 -5.68 1.91 -1.14
C LEU A 62 -5.51 0.94 0.04
N TYR A 63 -6.31 1.07 1.11
CA TYR A 63 -6.26 0.13 2.22
C TYR A 63 -6.55 -1.30 1.77
N ILE A 64 -7.58 -1.50 0.94
CA ILE A 64 -7.94 -2.82 0.40
C ILE A 64 -6.79 -3.37 -0.47
N ILE A 65 -6.27 -2.57 -1.40
CA ILE A 65 -5.20 -3.01 -2.31
C ILE A 65 -3.93 -3.40 -1.55
N PHE A 66 -3.54 -2.61 -0.54
CA PHE A 66 -2.34 -2.90 0.24
C PHE A 66 -2.55 -4.07 1.21
N ASP A 67 -3.72 -4.21 1.84
CA ASP A 67 -4.03 -5.38 2.68
C ASP A 67 -3.96 -6.67 1.85
N ASP A 68 -4.61 -6.70 0.68
CA ASP A 68 -4.53 -7.83 -0.25
C ASP A 68 -3.08 -8.17 -0.64
N ALA A 69 -2.27 -7.14 -0.93
CA ALA A 69 -0.86 -7.33 -1.30
C ALA A 69 -0.01 -7.85 -0.14
N VAL A 70 -0.22 -7.34 1.08
CA VAL A 70 0.44 -7.82 2.30
C VAL A 70 0.08 -9.28 2.56
N GLN A 71 -1.20 -9.64 2.49
CA GLN A 71 -1.65 -11.03 2.66
C GLN A 71 -1.04 -11.95 1.60
N ALA A 72 -1.03 -11.53 0.34
CA ALA A 72 -0.42 -12.29 -0.74
C ALA A 72 1.09 -12.52 -0.50
N ARG A 73 1.81 -11.52 0.00
CA ARG A 73 3.23 -11.66 0.33
C ARG A 73 3.46 -12.59 1.51
N LEU A 74 2.65 -12.49 2.56
CA LEU A 74 2.71 -13.40 3.72
C LEU A 74 2.45 -14.85 3.32
N GLN A 75 1.48 -15.08 2.44
CA GLN A 75 1.19 -16.41 1.90
C GLN A 75 2.40 -16.94 1.11
N ALA A 76 2.99 -16.15 0.23
CA ALA A 76 4.15 -16.55 -0.57
C ALA A 76 5.41 -16.86 0.25
N LEU A 77 5.53 -16.32 1.47
CA LEU A 77 6.63 -16.64 2.40
C LEU A 77 6.33 -17.85 3.29
N SER A 78 5.10 -18.35 3.27
CA SER A 78 4.66 -19.51 4.05
C SER A 78 4.67 -20.81 3.23
N ASP A 79 4.79 -20.71 1.91
CA ASP A 79 4.93 -21.79 0.93
C ASP A 79 6.40 -22.10 0.62
#